data_AF-A0A3Q7FHS0-F1
#
_entry.id   AF-A0A3Q7FHS0-F1
#
_cell.length_a   1.000
_cell.length_b   1.000
_cell.length_c   1.000
_cell.angle_alpha   90.00
_cell.angle_beta   90.00
_cell.angle_gamma   90.00
#
_symmetry.space_group_name_H-M   'P 1'
#
loop_
_entity.id
_entity.type
_entity.pdbx_description
1 polymer ?
#
loop_
_entity_poly.entity_id
_entity_poly.type
_entity_poly.pdbx_seq_one_letter_code
_entity_poly.pdbx_strand_id
1 'polypeptide(L)'
;MPRTTLTISVIAAHLSKVDRTLESWKDVARTLSEVLLVIQINAYHHLPIHLKPCFLSMACLPEDFQVDTRRLIQLLWIAEGFIRMSARSRKSLEEVAEYYFRILLAGT
;
A
#
# COMPACT_ATOMS: atom_id res chain seq x y z
N MET A 1 6.30 21.78 -2.26
CA MET A 1 6.09 21.79 -3.72
C MET A 1 5.48 20.45 -4.10
N PRO A 2 4.18 20.37 -4.41
CA PRO A 2 3.48 19.10 -4.43
C PRO A 2 3.84 18.32 -5.70
N ARG A 3 4.41 17.13 -5.52
CA ARG A 3 4.78 16.19 -6.60
C ARG A 3 3.59 15.75 -7.45
N THR A 4 2.36 15.99 -6.99
CA THR A 4 1.10 15.57 -7.61
C THR A 4 0.76 16.35 -8.88
N THR A 5 1.19 17.60 -9.02
CA THR A 5 0.82 18.44 -10.18
C THR A 5 1.41 17.90 -11.49
N LEU A 6 2.60 17.31 -11.45
CA LEU A 6 3.26 16.73 -12.62
C LEU A 6 2.64 15.39 -13.02
N THR A 7 2.23 14.58 -12.06
CA THR A 7 1.54 13.31 -12.32
C THR A 7 0.21 13.54 -13.02
N ILE A 8 -0.58 14.51 -12.53
CA ILE A 8 -1.88 14.85 -13.12
C ILE A 8 -1.70 15.41 -14.53
N SER A 9 -0.71 16.27 -14.77
CA SER A 9 -0.50 16.85 -16.11
C SER A 9 -0.02 15.82 -17.13
N VAL A 10 0.81 14.85 -16.72
CA VAL A 10 1.26 13.73 -17.57
C VAL A 10 0.08 12.82 -17.93
N ILE A 11 -0.75 12.44 -16.96
CA ILE A 11 -1.95 11.62 -17.20
C ILE A 11 -2.92 12.37 -18.12
N ALA A 12 -3.18 13.66 -17.85
CA ALA A 12 -4.06 14.48 -18.68
C ALA A 12 -3.55 14.64 -20.13
N ALA A 13 -2.25 14.82 -20.32
CA ALA A 13 -1.63 14.91 -21.65
C ALA A 13 -1.61 13.58 -22.41
N HIS A 14 -1.59 12.45 -21.70
CA HIS A 14 -1.76 11.14 -22.31
C HIS A 14 -3.22 10.93 -22.72
N LEU A 15 -4.16 11.19 -21.79
CA LEU A 15 -5.60 11.08 -22.02
C LEU A 15 -6.11 12.02 -23.12
N SER A 16 -5.45 13.15 -23.40
CA SER A 16 -5.84 14.05 -24.49
C SER A 16 -5.59 13.46 -25.89
N LYS A 17 -4.74 12.44 -26.00
CA LYS A 17 -4.40 11.73 -27.24
C LYS A 17 -5.16 10.41 -27.40
N VAL A 18 -5.86 9.97 -26.36
CA VAL A 18 -6.62 8.73 -26.29
C VAL A 18 -8.04 9.02 -26.77
N ASP A 19 -8.56 8.19 -27.68
CA ASP A 19 -9.94 8.33 -28.14
C ASP A 19 -10.89 8.18 -26.95
N ARG A 20 -11.89 9.05 -26.82
CA ARG A 20 -12.82 9.06 -25.68
C ARG A 20 -13.90 7.97 -25.80
N THR A 21 -13.48 6.75 -26.10
CA THR A 21 -14.34 5.57 -26.26
C THR A 21 -14.22 4.64 -25.06
N LEU A 22 -15.27 3.87 -24.79
CA LEU A 22 -15.30 2.93 -23.66
C LEU A 22 -14.15 1.91 -23.72
N GLU A 23 -13.81 1.40 -24.91
CA GLU A 23 -12.71 0.44 -25.08
C GLU A 23 -11.36 1.07 -24.76
N SER A 24 -11.15 2.32 -25.18
CA SER A 24 -9.92 3.05 -24.85
C SER A 24 -9.78 3.32 -23.35
N TRP A 25 -10.88 3.62 -22.65
CA TRP A 25 -10.87 3.75 -21.19
C TRP A 25 -10.58 2.44 -20.46
N LYS A 26 -11.07 1.30 -20.98
CA LYS A 26 -10.70 -0.02 -20.45
C LYS A 26 -9.21 -0.29 -20.61
N ASP A 27 -8.63 0.08 -21.75
CA ASP A 27 -7.18 -0.08 -21.99
C ASP A 27 -6.34 0.80 -21.07
N VAL A 28 -6.76 2.05 -20.82
CA VAL A 28 -6.13 2.93 -19.83
C VAL A 28 -6.22 2.32 -18.43
N ALA A 29 -7.40 1.85 -18.02
CA ALA A 29 -7.59 1.23 -16.71
C ALA A 29 -6.70 -0.03 -16.54
N ARG A 30 -6.59 -0.86 -17.57
CA ARG A 30 -5.72 -2.03 -17.58
C ARG A 30 -4.25 -1.63 -17.43
N THR A 31 -3.81 -0.64 -18.20
CA THR A 31 -2.43 -0.13 -18.14
C THR A 31 -2.11 0.43 -16.75
N LEU A 32 -3.04 1.19 -16.15
CA LEU A 32 -2.87 1.72 -14.79
C LEU A 32 -2.80 0.61 -13.74
N SER A 33 -3.62 -0.44 -13.89
CA SER A 33 -3.58 -1.62 -13.01
C SER A 33 -2.23 -2.34 -13.11
N GLU A 34 -1.70 -2.55 -14.33
CA GLU A 34 -0.38 -3.14 -14.54
C GLU A 34 0.75 -2.29 -13.94
N VAL A 35 0.71 -0.97 -14.13
CA VAL A 35 1.69 -0.05 -13.52
C VAL A 35 1.60 -0.08 -12.00
N LEU A 36 0.39 -0.11 -11.43
CA LEU A 36 0.19 -0.20 -9.99
C LEU A 36 0.76 -1.51 -9.42
N LEU A 37 0.52 -2.63 -10.10
CA LEU A 37 1.08 -3.94 -9.74
C LEU A 37 2.62 -3.91 -9.72
N VAL A 38 3.25 -3.31 -10.74
CA VAL A 38 4.72 -3.17 -10.79
C VAL A 38 5.23 -2.33 -9.62
N ILE A 39 4.55 -1.23 -9.29
CA ILE A 39 4.91 -0.37 -8.14
C ILE A 39 4.79 -1.15 -6.83
N GLN A 40 3.70 -1.89 -6.63
CA GLN A 40 3.46 -2.70 -5.43
C GLN A 40 4.52 -3.81 -5.28
N ILE A 41 4.84 -4.52 -6.35
CA ILE A 41 5.89 -5.55 -6.35
C ILE A 41 7.24 -4.93 -5.98
N ASN A 42 7.57 -3.77 -6.57
CA ASN A 42 8.82 -3.09 -6.28
C ASN A 42 8.91 -2.65 -4.81
N ALA A 43 7.83 -2.08 -4.28
CA ALA A 43 7.73 -1.72 -2.86
C ALA A 43 7.94 -2.95 -1.97
N TYR A 44 7.34 -4.09 -2.30
CA TYR A 44 7.51 -5.35 -1.57
C TYR A 44 8.96 -5.86 -1.56
N HIS A 45 9.68 -5.74 -2.67
CA HIS A 45 11.09 -6.17 -2.76
C HIS A 45 12.03 -5.34 -1.88
N HIS A 46 11.80 -4.03 -1.80
CA HIS A 46 12.60 -3.10 -0.99
C HIS A 46 12.23 -3.09 0.49
N LEU A 47 11.16 -3.79 0.86
CA LEU A 47 10.65 -3.79 2.22
C LEU A 47 11.44 -4.76 3.13
N PRO A 48 11.79 -4.34 4.37
CA PRO A 48 12.38 -5.22 5.38
C PRO A 48 11.55 -6.50 5.60
N ILE A 49 12.22 -7.64 5.83
CA ILE A 49 11.56 -8.95 5.90
C ILE A 49 10.45 -9.05 6.95
N HIS A 50 10.56 -8.32 8.05
CA HIS A 50 9.56 -8.29 9.13
C HIS A 50 8.31 -7.46 8.79
N LEU A 51 8.37 -6.59 7.78
CA LEU A 51 7.25 -5.78 7.31
C LEU A 51 6.50 -6.42 6.12
N LYS A 52 7.11 -7.40 5.44
CA LYS A 52 6.52 -8.09 4.28
C LYS A 52 5.15 -8.73 4.58
N PRO A 53 4.95 -9.46 5.69
CA PRO A 53 3.64 -10.01 6.03
C PRO A 53 2.60 -8.92 6.28
N CYS A 54 3.00 -7.85 6.98
CA CYS A 54 2.14 -6.69 7.25
C CYS A 54 1.70 -6.01 5.93
N PHE A 55 2.61 -5.84 4.98
CA PHE A 55 2.31 -5.27 3.66
C PHE A 55 1.34 -6.14 2.84
N LEU A 56 1.58 -7.46 2.76
CA LEU A 56 0.71 -8.38 2.01
C LEU A 56 -0.70 -8.43 2.59
N SER A 57 -0.80 -8.40 3.92
CA SER A 57 -2.09 -8.43 4.60
C SER A 57 -2.95 -7.18 4.29
N MET A 58 -2.31 -6.01 4.10
CA MET A 58 -3.01 -4.80 3.64
C MET A 58 -3.40 -4.89 2.16
N ALA A 59 -2.56 -5.49 1.32
CA ALA A 59 -2.86 -5.69 -0.11
C ALA A 59 -4.01 -6.67 -0.36
N CYS A 60 -4.37 -7.50 0.64
CA CYS A 60 -5.50 -8.43 0.57
C CYS A 60 -6.83 -7.77 0.98
N LEU A 61 -6.81 -6.57 1.56
CA LEU A 61 -8.02 -5.84 1.89
C LEU A 61 -8.70 -5.32 0.60
N PRO A 62 -10.04 -5.27 0.55
CA PRO A 62 -10.74 -4.63 -0.55
C PRO A 62 -10.29 -3.17 -0.70
N GLU A 63 -10.16 -2.69 -1.95
CA GLU A 63 -10.03 -1.26 -2.21
C GLU A 63 -11.20 -0.51 -1.53
N ASP A 64 -10.88 0.60 -0.86
CA ASP A 64 -11.81 1.43 -0.07
C ASP A 64 -12.37 0.84 1.24
N PHE A 65 -11.82 -0.28 1.74
CA PHE A 65 -12.20 -0.79 3.05
C PHE A 65 -11.73 0.15 4.17
N GLN A 66 -12.68 0.86 4.80
CA GLN A 66 -12.40 1.66 5.99
C GLN A 66 -12.16 0.75 7.19
N VAL A 67 -10.92 0.32 7.36
CA VAL A 67 -10.47 -0.40 8.53
C VAL A 67 -10.02 0.61 9.59
N ASP A 68 -10.48 0.43 10.83
CA ASP A 68 -9.84 1.10 11.96
C ASP A 68 -8.39 0.61 12.07
N THR A 69 -7.41 1.52 12.05
CA THR A 69 -5.98 1.17 12.14
C THR A 69 -5.68 0.26 13.34
N ARG A 70 -6.34 0.50 14.48
CA ARG A 70 -6.21 -0.36 15.68
C ARG A 70 -6.73 -1.76 15.44
N ARG A 71 -7.82 -1.89 14.67
CA ARG A 71 -8.47 -3.16 14.37
C ARG A 71 -7.69 -3.96 13.34
N LEU A 72 -7.05 -3.31 12.35
CA LEU A 72 -6.07 -3.94 11.46
C LEU A 72 -4.90 -4.54 12.26
N ILE A 73 -4.30 -3.71 13.11
CA ILE A 73 -3.15 -4.05 13.94
C ILE A 73 -3.47 -5.27 14.82
N GLN A 74 -4.62 -5.24 15.49
CA GLN A 74 -5.04 -6.31 16.41
C GLN A 74 -5.47 -7.59 15.70
N LEU A 75 -6.29 -7.50 14.66
CA LEU A 75 -6.88 -8.69 14.01
C LEU A 75 -5.96 -9.35 12.99
N LEU A 76 -5.06 -8.60 12.35
CA LEU A 76 -4.31 -9.09 11.19
C LEU A 76 -2.82 -9.32 11.52
N TRP A 77 -2.20 -8.49 12.36
CA TRP A 77 -0.75 -8.54 12.57
C TRP A 77 -0.36 -9.17 13.91
N ILE A 78 -1.14 -8.88 14.96
CA ILE A 78 -0.93 -9.46 16.28
C ILE A 78 -1.51 -10.89 16.33
N ALA A 79 -2.73 -11.11 15.82
CA ALA A 79 -3.37 -12.42 15.83
C ALA A 79 -2.67 -13.45 14.92
N GLU A 80 -2.15 -13.04 13.76
CA GLU A 80 -1.36 -13.91 12.88
C GLU A 80 0.10 -14.09 13.35
N GLY A 81 0.51 -13.40 14.41
CA GLY A 81 1.84 -13.54 15.00
C GLY A 81 2.97 -12.93 14.16
N PHE A 82 2.65 -12.06 13.21
CA PHE A 82 3.63 -11.30 12.42
C PHE A 82 4.49 -10.38 13.29
N ILE A 83 3.92 -9.91 14.41
CA ILE A 83 4.62 -9.12 15.41
C ILE A 83 4.83 -9.98 16.64
N ARG A 84 6.09 -10.32 16.93
CA ARG A 84 6.46 -11.11 18.10
C ARG A 84 7.13 -10.22 19.13
N MET A 85 6.71 -10.33 20.38
CA MET A 85 7.39 -9.66 21.49
C MET A 85 8.80 -10.23 21.63
N SER A 86 9.82 -9.36 21.63
CA SER A 86 11.13 -9.76 22.11
C SER A 86 11.12 -9.71 23.64
N ALA A 87 11.69 -10.72 24.29
CA ALA A 87 11.77 -10.78 25.76
C ALA A 87 12.53 -9.61 26.42
N ARG A 88 13.15 -8.73 25.62
CA ARG A 88 13.88 -7.53 26.05
C ARG A 88 13.16 -6.22 25.70
N SER A 89 12.02 -6.29 25.02
CA SER A 89 11.23 -5.11 24.65
C SER A 89 10.39 -4.64 25.82
N ARG A 90 10.50 -3.34 26.18
CA ARG A 90 9.50 -2.67 27.03
C ARG A 90 8.26 -2.23 26.25
N LYS A 91 8.30 -2.31 24.92
CA LYS A 91 7.20 -1.87 24.06
C LYS A 91 6.13 -2.94 23.97
N SER A 92 4.87 -2.50 23.96
CA SER A 92 3.72 -3.38 23.74
C SER A 92 3.65 -3.82 22.27
N LEU A 93 2.88 -4.87 21.98
CA LEU A 93 2.68 -5.35 20.60
C LEU A 93 2.01 -4.28 19.74
N GLU A 94 1.10 -3.52 20.32
CA GLU A 94 0.40 -2.40 19.70
C GLU A 94 1.36 -1.27 19.32
N GLU A 95 2.30 -0.90 20.20
CA GLU A 95 3.30 0.13 19.93
C GLU A 95 4.25 -0.27 18.79
N VAL A 96 4.61 -1.55 18.69
CA VAL A 96 5.43 -2.07 17.59
C VAL A 96 4.64 -2.08 16.28
N ALA A 97 3.36 -2.46 16.33
CA ALA A 97 2.49 -2.48 15.17
C ALA A 97 2.21 -1.07 14.62
N GLU A 98 1.98 -0.09 15.49
CA GLU A 98 1.80 1.31 15.10
C GLU A 98 3.09 1.88 14.48
N TYR A 99 4.25 1.49 15.01
CA TYR A 99 5.54 1.83 14.42
C TYR A 99 5.71 1.24 13.01
N TYR A 100 5.34 -0.02 12.81
CA TYR A 100 5.39 -0.68 11.49
C TYR A 100 4.40 -0.04 10.50
N PHE A 101 3.17 0.24 10.94
CA PHE A 101 2.17 0.92 10.14
C PHE A 101 2.68 2.29 9.67
N ARG A 102 3.30 3.06 10.57
CA ARG A 102 3.90 4.36 10.22
C ARG A 102 5.06 4.24 9.23
N ILE A 103 5.90 3.20 9.34
CA ILE A 103 6.97 2.97 8.36
C ILE A 103 6.38 2.63 6.99
N LEU A 104 5.34 1.79 6.95
CA LEU A 104 4.67 1.41 5.72
C LEU A 104 4.04 2.61 5.02
N LEU A 105 3.43 3.54 5.77
CA LEU A 105 2.89 4.79 5.24
C LEU A 105 3.96 5.82 4.83
N ALA A 106 5.14 5.79 5.45
CA ALA A 106 6.23 6.73 5.16
C ALA A 106 7.15 6.26 4.02
N GLY A 107 7.15 4.96 3.71
CA GLY A 107 7.98 4.33 2.69
C GLY A 107 7.30 4.08 1.34
N THR A 108 6.03 4.46 1.20
CA THR A 108 5.23 4.44 -0.05
C THR A 108 5.06 5.84 -0.62
#